data_AF-A0AA89C3D1-F1
#
_entry.id   AF-A0AA89C3D1-F1
#
_cell.length_a   1.000
_cell.length_b   1.000
_cell.length_c   1.000
_cell.angle_alpha   90.00
_cell.angle_beta   90.00
_cell.angle_gamma   90.00
#
_symmetry.space_group_name_H-M   'P 1'
#
loop_
_entity.id
_entity.type
_entity.pdbx_description
1 polymer ?
#
loop_
_entity_poly.entity_id
_entity_poly.type
_entity_poly.pdbx_seq_one_letter_code
_entity_poly.pdbx_strand_id
1 'polypeptide(L)'
;MSVVFLIILLVHEAATESRKEKRLLLNDPGYYESRISHLESLTRQLQLQQSVQRQNSGATFVHWGSASCSNQTAETVYSGFAAGGWYNYAGSGTNYLCLPRDPLFGNGSYAVSGSYVNYLYGVEYETNFFGDKSQDEDAPCAVCQSTAGASILMIPGRNACYKGWTEQYKGYLASSYYSQTAQNEYVCVEEKA
;
A
#
# COMPACT_ATOMS: atom_id res chain seq x y z
N MET A 1 -36.38 3.92 -61.81
CA MET A 1 -37.47 3.63 -60.85
C MET A 1 -37.51 4.79 -59.87
N SER A 2 -38.49 5.67 -60.04
CA SER A 2 -38.70 6.84 -59.18
C SER A 2 -39.40 6.40 -57.91
N VAL A 3 -38.82 6.70 -56.74
CA VAL A 3 -39.47 6.47 -55.45
C VAL A 3 -39.94 7.82 -54.92
N VAL A 4 -41.26 8.00 -54.89
CA VAL A 4 -41.95 9.15 -54.31
C VAL A 4 -42.10 8.87 -52.81
N PHE A 5 -41.47 9.68 -51.96
CA PHE A 5 -41.75 9.66 -50.53
C PHE A 5 -42.92 10.61 -50.23
N LEU A 6 -44.07 10.03 -49.88
CA LEU A 6 -45.16 10.79 -49.26
C LEU A 6 -44.74 11.21 -47.84
N ILE A 7 -44.53 12.50 -47.63
CA ILE A 7 -44.38 13.07 -46.28
C ILE A 7 -45.78 13.44 -45.79
N ILE A 8 -46.29 12.66 -44.84
CA ILE A 8 -47.50 12.99 -44.08
C ILE A 8 -47.08 14.01 -43.01
N LEU A 9 -47.52 15.27 -43.17
CA LEU A 9 -47.36 16.31 -42.16
C LEU A 9 -48.30 16.02 -40.98
N LEU A 10 -47.78 15.41 -39.92
CA LEU A 10 -48.43 15.40 -38.61
C LEU A 10 -48.11 16.72 -37.91
N VAL A 11 -49.11 17.60 -37.82
CA VAL A 11 -49.03 18.80 -36.99
C VAL A 11 -49.15 18.36 -35.53
N HIS A 12 -48.03 18.31 -34.81
CA HIS A 12 -48.03 18.27 -33.35
C HIS A 12 -48.06 19.71 -32.84
N GLU A 13 -49.11 20.07 -32.10
CA GLU A 13 -49.12 21.27 -31.28
C GLU A 13 -47.97 21.19 -30.27
N ALA A 14 -46.91 21.94 -30.53
CA ALA A 14 -45.90 22.21 -29.54
C ALA A 14 -46.52 23.12 -28.48
N ALA A 15 -46.93 22.53 -27.35
CA ALA A 15 -47.15 23.30 -26.13
C ALA A 15 -45.81 23.99 -25.80
N THR A 16 -45.77 25.30 -26.00
CA THR A 16 -44.64 26.15 -25.63
C THR A 16 -44.55 26.21 -24.11
N GLU A 17 -43.78 25.30 -23.52
CA GLU A 17 -43.34 25.45 -22.14
C GLU A 17 -42.39 26.65 -22.10
N SER A 18 -42.91 27.78 -21.62
CA SER A 18 -42.13 28.99 -21.36
C SER A 18 -41.03 28.64 -20.37
N ARG A 19 -39.82 28.43 -20.89
CA ARG A 19 -38.61 28.32 -20.09
C ARG A 19 -38.37 29.71 -19.49
N LYS A 20 -38.93 29.96 -18.30
CA LYS A 20 -38.61 31.14 -17.50
C LYS A 20 -37.10 31.16 -17.28
N GLU A 21 -36.41 32.00 -18.05
CA GLU A 21 -35.07 32.42 -17.69
C GLU A 21 -35.17 33.13 -16.34
N LYS A 22 -34.87 32.39 -15.27
CA LYS A 22 -34.66 32.99 -13.96
C LYS A 22 -33.40 33.85 -14.07
N ARG A 23 -33.58 35.13 -14.39
CA ARG A 23 -32.52 36.13 -14.23
C ARG A 23 -32.03 36.00 -12.80
N LEU A 24 -30.75 35.66 -12.64
CA LEU A 24 -30.12 35.49 -11.34
C LEU A 24 -30.12 36.86 -10.65
N LEU A 25 -31.14 37.12 -9.83
CA LEU A 25 -31.18 38.32 -9.03
C LEU A 25 -30.24 38.07 -7.85
N LEU A 26 -29.03 38.64 -7.88
CA LEU A 26 -28.11 38.71 -6.74
C LEU A 26 -28.69 39.55 -5.57
N ASN A 27 -30.01 39.68 -5.45
CA ASN A 27 -30.69 40.31 -4.33
C ASN A 27 -31.93 39.49 -3.91
N ASP A 28 -32.12 38.29 -4.47
CA ASP A 28 -33.19 37.37 -4.06
C ASP A 28 -32.78 36.65 -2.77
N PRO A 29 -33.45 36.91 -1.62
CA PRO A 29 -33.13 36.25 -0.35
C PRO A 29 -33.19 34.72 -0.44
N GLY A 30 -34.12 34.17 -1.23
CA GLY A 30 -34.27 32.72 -1.39
C GLY A 30 -33.11 32.08 -2.16
N TYR A 31 -32.45 32.84 -3.04
CA TYR A 31 -31.23 32.39 -3.72
C TYR A 31 -30.06 32.27 -2.74
N TYR A 32 -29.91 33.24 -1.82
CA TYR A 32 -28.88 33.21 -0.78
C TYR A 32 -29.11 32.08 0.22
N GLU A 33 -30.33 31.92 0.72
CA GLU A 33 -30.68 30.83 1.63
C GLU A 33 -30.39 29.45 1.00
N SER A 34 -30.76 29.28 -0.27
CA SER A 34 -30.47 28.04 -1.01
C SER A 34 -28.96 27.80 -1.15
N ARG A 35 -28.17 28.85 -1.45
CA ARG A 35 -26.71 28.74 -1.59
C ARG A 35 -26.02 28.46 -0.26
N ILE A 36 -26.49 29.07 0.83
CA ILE A 36 -26.00 28.85 2.20
C ILE A 36 -26.27 27.41 2.61
N SER A 37 -27.52 26.94 2.46
CA SER A 37 -27.88 25.55 2.76
C SER A 37 -27.04 24.54 1.96
N HIS A 38 -26.77 24.83 0.68
CA HIS A 38 -25.87 24.01 -0.13
C HIS A 38 -24.43 24.02 0.40
N LEU A 39 -23.87 25.18 0.74
CA LEU A 39 -22.52 25.28 1.31
C LEU A 39 -22.40 24.60 2.68
N GLU A 40 -23.43 24.69 3.52
CA GLU A 40 -23.50 23.99 4.81
C GLU A 40 -23.52 22.47 4.60
N SER A 41 -24.30 21.97 3.64
CA SER A 41 -24.32 20.54 3.32
C SER A 41 -22.98 20.04 2.77
N LEU A 42 -22.31 20.80 1.90
CA LEU A 42 -20.95 20.51 1.44
C LEU A 42 -19.95 20.51 2.59
N THR A 43 -20.06 21.47 3.50
CA THR A 43 -19.19 21.54 4.69
C THR A 43 -19.38 20.32 5.59
N ARG A 44 -20.63 19.89 5.80
CA ARG A 44 -20.96 18.69 6.56
C ARG A 44 -20.40 17.43 5.89
N GLN A 45 -20.50 17.33 4.56
CA GLN A 45 -19.91 16.22 3.80
C GLN A 45 -18.37 16.20 3.91
N LEU A 46 -17.71 17.35 3.80
CA LEU A 46 -16.26 17.47 3.96
C LEU A 46 -15.79 17.11 5.37
N GLN A 47 -16.51 17.53 6.41
CA GLN A 47 -16.22 17.15 7.80
C GLN A 47 -16.33 15.63 8.01
N LEU A 48 -17.36 15.01 7.43
CA LEU A 48 -17.50 13.55 7.46
C LEU A 48 -16.34 12.86 6.71
N GLN A 49 -15.91 13.37 5.56
CA GLN A 49 -14.72 12.86 4.85
C GLN A 49 -13.43 12.99 5.68
N GLN A 50 -13.22 14.13 6.36
CA GLN A 50 -12.02 14.33 7.19
C GLN A 50 -11.99 13.42 8.42
N SER A 51 -13.16 13.10 9.00
CA SER A 51 -13.23 12.16 10.13
C SER A 51 -12.79 10.73 9.77
N VAL A 52 -12.92 10.34 8.49
CA VAL A 52 -12.47 9.05 7.96
C VAL A 52 -10.96 9.05 7.66
N GLN A 53 -10.36 10.19 7.31
CA GLN A 53 -8.92 10.29 7.02
C GLN A 53 -7.99 10.20 8.25
N ARG A 54 -8.50 10.37 9.48
CA ARG A 54 -7.71 10.24 10.72
C ARG A 54 -7.60 8.83 11.29
N GLN A 55 -8.14 7.82 10.61
CA GLN A 55 -7.84 6.43 10.92
C GLN A 55 -6.51 6.07 10.24
N ASN A 56 -5.61 5.38 10.96
CA ASN A 56 -4.35 4.79 10.47
C ASN A 56 -4.60 3.95 9.20
N SER A 57 -4.72 4.62 8.06
CA SER A 57 -5.19 4.06 6.78
C SER A 57 -4.05 3.87 5.78
N GLY A 58 -2.83 4.06 6.28
CA GLY A 58 -1.60 3.76 5.59
C GLY A 58 -1.42 2.28 5.32
N ALA A 59 -0.96 1.93 4.12
CA ALA A 59 -0.53 0.56 3.87
C ALA A 59 0.77 0.25 4.62
N THR A 60 0.85 -0.99 5.11
CA THR A 60 2.02 -1.49 5.82
C THR A 60 2.94 -2.22 4.87
N PHE A 61 4.25 -2.11 5.10
CA PHE A 61 5.27 -2.83 4.35
C PHE A 61 6.47 -3.18 5.23
N VAL A 62 7.32 -4.09 4.76
CA VAL A 62 8.59 -4.41 5.42
C VAL A 62 9.72 -3.70 4.69
N HIS A 63 10.54 -2.99 5.44
CA HIS A 63 11.81 -2.41 5.01
C HIS A 63 12.91 -3.40 5.39
N TRP A 64 13.32 -4.22 4.42
CA TRP A 64 14.37 -5.23 4.62
C TRP A 64 15.75 -4.58 4.56
N GLY A 65 16.65 -4.99 5.44
CA GLY A 65 17.98 -4.39 5.58
C GLY A 65 18.00 -3.06 6.31
N SER A 66 16.96 -2.74 7.09
CA SER A 66 16.96 -1.54 7.92
C SER A 66 16.27 -1.80 9.24
N ALA A 67 16.77 -1.20 10.33
CA ALA A 67 16.12 -1.22 11.63
C ALA A 67 15.07 -0.09 11.80
N SER A 68 14.86 0.75 10.79
CA SER A 68 13.90 1.86 10.85
C SER A 68 13.38 2.29 9.48
N CYS A 69 12.18 2.86 9.45
CA CYS A 69 11.61 3.50 8.27
C CYS A 69 12.17 4.93 8.17
N SER A 70 13.11 5.15 7.26
CA SER A 70 13.86 6.41 7.13
C SER A 70 13.18 7.45 6.22
N ASN A 71 11.97 7.15 5.73
CA ASN A 71 11.21 8.04 4.85
C ASN A 71 10.27 8.96 5.63
N GLN A 72 10.18 10.23 5.23
CA GLN A 72 9.26 11.21 5.82
C GLN A 72 7.78 10.79 5.70
N THR A 73 7.46 9.90 4.75
CA THR A 73 6.11 9.39 4.53
C THR A 73 5.87 7.99 5.10
N ALA A 74 6.72 7.53 6.02
CA ALA A 74 6.54 6.23 6.67
C ALA A 74 6.98 6.29 8.13
N GLU A 75 6.18 5.69 9.01
CA GLU A 75 6.49 5.58 10.43
C GLU A 75 6.85 4.14 10.78
N THR A 76 7.83 3.97 11.68
CA THR A 76 8.23 2.63 12.16
C THR A 76 7.19 2.13 13.15
N VAL A 77 6.59 0.98 12.83
CA VAL A 77 5.67 0.26 13.73
C VAL A 77 6.50 -0.57 14.71
N TYR A 78 7.43 -1.37 14.21
CA TYR A 78 8.43 -2.08 15.03
C TYR A 78 9.67 -2.42 14.21
N SER A 79 10.76 -2.72 14.93
CA SER A 79 12.04 -3.16 14.38
C SER A 79 12.30 -4.61 14.79
N GLY A 80 13.08 -5.31 13.97
CA GLY A 80 13.23 -6.74 14.07
C GLY A 80 14.43 -7.30 13.33
N PHE A 81 14.42 -8.61 13.21
CA PHE A 81 15.33 -9.38 12.35
C PHE A 81 14.52 -10.26 11.42
N ALA A 82 15.03 -10.41 10.20
CA ALA A 82 14.42 -11.29 9.22
C ALA A 82 14.57 -12.75 9.66
N ALA A 83 13.52 -13.54 9.41
CA ALA A 83 13.49 -14.95 9.70
C ALA A 83 12.85 -15.73 8.55
N GLY A 84 13.25 -16.98 8.38
CA GLY A 84 12.82 -17.84 7.28
C GLY A 84 13.04 -19.33 7.56
N GLY A 85 12.76 -20.15 6.57
CA GLY A 85 13.05 -21.58 6.62
C GLY A 85 14.55 -21.88 6.50
N TRP A 86 14.96 -23.06 7.00
CA TRP A 86 16.32 -23.54 6.71
C TRP A 86 16.48 -23.79 5.22
N TYR A 87 17.60 -23.37 4.66
CA TYR A 87 17.84 -23.41 3.22
C TYR A 87 17.78 -24.82 2.59
N ASN A 88 17.87 -25.88 3.39
CA ASN A 88 17.76 -27.27 2.93
C ASN A 88 16.41 -27.95 3.24
N TYR A 89 15.45 -27.25 3.86
CA TYR A 89 14.16 -27.80 4.26
C TYR A 89 13.05 -27.35 3.30
N ALA A 90 12.79 -28.17 2.29
CA ALA A 90 11.76 -27.91 1.27
C ALA A 90 10.31 -27.83 1.80
N GLY A 91 10.07 -28.26 3.04
CA GLY A 91 8.75 -28.18 3.69
C GLY A 91 8.52 -26.91 4.53
N SER A 92 9.52 -26.05 4.68
CA SER A 92 9.39 -24.78 5.39
C SER A 92 8.64 -23.72 4.56
N GLY A 93 8.18 -22.65 5.21
CA GLY A 93 7.57 -21.51 4.51
C GLY A 93 8.56 -20.85 3.56
N THR A 94 8.06 -20.29 2.45
CA THR A 94 8.89 -19.66 1.40
C THR A 94 9.00 -18.14 1.54
N ASN A 95 8.31 -17.56 2.52
CA ASN A 95 8.32 -16.13 2.78
C ASN A 95 9.25 -15.82 3.97
N TYR A 96 9.78 -14.61 3.97
CA TYR A 96 10.47 -14.05 5.11
C TYR A 96 9.47 -13.43 6.07
N LEU A 97 9.81 -13.46 7.36
CA LEU A 97 9.08 -12.81 8.44
C LEU A 97 9.99 -11.77 9.08
N CYS A 98 9.43 -10.61 9.43
CA CYS A 98 10.14 -9.66 10.27
C CYS A 98 9.75 -9.93 11.73
N LEU A 99 10.64 -10.56 12.49
CA LEU A 99 10.35 -10.90 13.89
C LEU A 99 10.71 -9.74 14.81
N PRO A 100 9.83 -9.32 15.72
CA PRO A 100 10.12 -8.25 16.67
C PRO A 100 11.26 -8.66 17.60
N ARG A 101 12.06 -7.67 18.05
CA ARG A 101 13.17 -7.89 19.00
C ARG A 101 12.69 -8.29 20.41
N ASP A 102 11.44 -8.00 20.72
CA ASP A 102 10.77 -8.18 22.01
C ASP A 102 9.56 -9.14 21.88
N PRO A 103 9.79 -10.42 21.57
CA PRO A 103 8.70 -11.37 21.39
C PRO A 103 7.92 -11.58 22.70
N LEU A 104 6.59 -11.59 22.59
CA LEU A 104 5.69 -12.01 23.67
C LEU A 104 5.28 -13.46 23.43
N PHE A 105 5.52 -14.30 24.44
CA PHE A 105 5.14 -15.70 24.40
C PHE A 105 3.83 -15.92 25.14
N GLY A 106 2.87 -16.59 24.51
CA GLY A 106 1.62 -16.98 25.15
C GLY A 106 1.82 -18.05 26.24
N ASN A 107 0.86 -18.19 27.16
CA ASN A 107 0.88 -19.27 28.13
C ASN A 107 0.94 -20.64 27.43
N GLY A 108 1.87 -21.48 27.85
CA GLY A 108 2.11 -22.78 27.20
C GLY A 108 2.96 -22.70 25.93
N SER A 109 3.68 -21.59 25.70
CA SER A 109 4.76 -21.56 24.72
C SER A 109 5.96 -22.32 25.26
N TYR A 110 6.29 -23.44 24.63
CA TYR A 110 7.52 -24.19 24.88
C TYR A 110 8.22 -24.44 23.56
N ALA A 111 9.54 -24.38 23.56
CA ALA A 111 10.32 -24.78 22.39
C ALA A 111 10.06 -26.27 22.14
N VAL A 112 9.48 -26.60 20.98
CA VAL A 112 9.28 -27.97 20.54
C VAL A 112 10.38 -28.32 19.57
N SER A 113 11.10 -29.42 19.82
CA SER A 113 11.98 -30.02 18.83
C SER A 113 11.48 -31.43 18.50
N GLY A 114 11.65 -31.83 17.23
CA GLY A 114 11.22 -33.14 16.77
C GLY A 114 11.15 -33.26 15.25
N SER A 115 10.88 -34.47 14.77
CA SER A 115 10.89 -34.79 13.33
C SER A 115 9.64 -34.32 12.57
N TYR A 116 8.63 -33.81 13.27
CA TYR A 116 7.32 -33.45 12.70
C TYR A 116 6.91 -31.99 12.99
N VAL A 117 7.89 -31.12 13.24
CA VAL A 117 7.66 -29.69 13.47
C VAL A 117 8.29 -28.85 12.37
N ASN A 118 7.80 -27.63 12.19
CA ASN A 118 8.45 -26.63 11.35
C ASN A 118 9.43 -25.82 12.21
N TYR A 119 10.56 -25.45 11.62
CA TYR A 119 11.59 -24.64 12.25
C TYR A 119 11.67 -23.30 11.54
N LEU A 120 11.82 -22.24 12.34
CA LEU A 120 12.04 -20.88 11.89
C LEU A 120 13.44 -20.46 12.33
N TYR A 121 14.23 -19.95 11.38
CA TYR A 121 15.63 -19.58 11.57
C TYR A 121 15.83 -18.09 11.28
N GLY A 122 16.88 -17.51 11.84
CA GLY A 122 17.35 -16.19 11.42
C GLY A 122 17.78 -16.21 9.95
N VAL A 123 17.60 -15.08 9.28
CA VAL A 123 18.11 -14.86 7.93
C VAL A 123 19.39 -14.07 8.04
N GLU A 124 20.43 -14.57 7.41
CA GLU A 124 21.75 -13.94 7.39
C GLU A 124 22.08 -13.45 5.98
N TYR A 125 22.93 -12.43 5.90
CA TYR A 125 23.56 -12.04 4.65
C TYR A 125 24.69 -13.00 4.32
N GLU A 126 24.51 -13.81 3.28
CA GLU A 126 25.53 -14.73 2.78
C GLU A 126 26.47 -14.05 1.75
N THR A 127 26.68 -12.75 1.91
CA THR A 127 27.54 -11.95 1.04
C THR A 127 28.05 -10.69 1.75
N ASN A 128 29.20 -10.18 1.33
CA ASN A 128 29.72 -8.86 1.70
C ASN A 128 29.20 -7.71 0.80
N PHE A 129 28.21 -7.97 -0.06
CA PHE A 129 27.67 -6.98 -0.99
C PHE A 129 27.00 -5.78 -0.28
N PHE A 130 26.39 -6.00 0.88
CA PHE A 130 25.71 -4.96 1.65
C PHE A 130 26.67 -4.20 2.59
N GLY A 131 27.86 -4.75 2.83
CA GLY A 131 28.97 -4.07 3.49
C GLY A 131 30.12 -5.03 3.76
N ASP A 132 31.31 -4.49 4.05
CA ASP A 132 32.52 -5.31 4.28
C ASP A 132 32.35 -6.34 5.40
N LYS A 133 31.38 -6.13 6.30
CA LYS A 133 31.07 -7.00 7.42
C LYS A 133 29.67 -7.61 7.35
N SER A 134 28.97 -7.55 6.21
CA SER A 134 27.61 -8.11 6.16
C SER A 134 27.61 -9.63 6.13
N GLN A 135 28.68 -10.29 5.64
CA GLN A 135 28.73 -11.76 5.60
C GLN A 135 28.45 -12.38 6.99
N ASP A 136 27.52 -13.33 7.03
CA ASP A 136 27.07 -14.07 8.21
C ASP A 136 26.37 -13.19 9.28
N GLU A 137 26.02 -11.94 8.96
CA GLU A 137 25.27 -11.07 9.88
C GLU A 137 23.76 -11.24 9.70
N ASP A 138 23.04 -11.20 10.83
CA ASP A 138 21.58 -11.20 10.88
C ASP A 138 21.00 -10.01 10.09
N ALA A 139 20.10 -10.29 9.15
CA ALA A 139 19.49 -9.27 8.32
C ALA A 139 18.44 -8.46 9.13
N PRO A 140 18.63 -7.15 9.36
CA PRO A 140 17.66 -6.35 10.09
C PRO A 140 16.41 -6.10 9.24
N CYS A 141 15.29 -5.85 9.91
CA CYS A 141 14.06 -5.43 9.25
C CYS A 141 13.28 -4.45 10.11
N ALA A 142 12.43 -3.66 9.45
CA ALA A 142 11.46 -2.79 10.11
C ALA A 142 10.11 -2.92 9.41
N VAL A 143 9.05 -2.98 10.20
CA VAL A 143 7.68 -2.87 9.68
C VAL A 143 7.26 -1.42 9.72
N CYS A 144 6.85 -0.92 8.55
CA CYS A 144 6.58 0.48 8.30
C CYS A 144 5.11 0.69 7.95
N GLN A 145 4.51 1.77 8.44
CA GLN A 145 3.20 2.23 8.02
C GLN A 145 3.36 3.50 7.19
N SER A 146 2.90 3.48 5.93
CA SER A 146 2.96 4.65 5.06
C SER A 146 1.92 5.70 5.46
N THR A 147 2.30 6.96 5.55
CA THR A 147 1.37 8.08 5.77
C THR A 147 0.92 8.74 4.47
N ALA A 148 1.55 8.39 3.33
CA ALA A 148 1.27 8.99 2.03
C ALA A 148 0.27 8.20 1.17
N GLY A 149 0.03 6.93 1.46
CA GLY A 149 -0.83 6.10 0.62
C GLY A 149 -1.33 4.82 1.27
N ALA A 150 -2.47 4.35 0.78
CA ALA A 150 -3.13 3.11 1.21
C ALA A 150 -2.73 1.88 0.36
N SER A 151 -1.70 1.98 -0.49
CA SER A 151 -1.25 0.88 -1.34
C SER A 151 0.26 0.89 -1.49
N ILE A 152 0.90 -0.25 -1.23
CA ILE A 152 2.34 -0.46 -1.43
C ILE A 152 2.56 -1.54 -2.49
N LEU A 153 3.64 -1.38 -3.26
CA LEU A 153 4.06 -2.31 -4.30
C LEU A 153 5.59 -2.26 -4.39
N MET A 154 6.23 -3.43 -4.56
CA MET A 154 7.65 -3.53 -4.91
C MET A 154 7.78 -3.55 -6.45
N ILE A 155 8.56 -2.63 -7.02
CA ILE A 155 8.77 -2.52 -8.48
C ILE A 155 10.18 -3.04 -8.81
N PRO A 156 10.35 -4.34 -9.18
CA PRO A 156 11.65 -4.87 -9.50
C PRO A 156 12.14 -4.35 -10.86
N GLY A 157 13.47 -4.20 -11.01
CA GLY A 157 14.09 -3.80 -12.28
C GLY A 157 14.00 -2.30 -12.60
N ARG A 158 13.60 -1.45 -11.65
CA ARG A 158 13.65 0.01 -11.77
C ARG A 158 14.27 0.64 -10.53
N ASN A 159 14.96 1.75 -10.74
CA ASN A 159 15.48 2.62 -9.68
C ASN A 159 14.62 3.89 -9.48
N ALA A 160 13.38 3.86 -9.97
CA ALA A 160 12.43 4.97 -9.88
C ALA A 160 10.98 4.48 -9.96
N CYS A 161 10.09 5.17 -9.25
CA CYS A 161 8.65 4.93 -9.27
C CYS A 161 8.00 5.29 -10.61
N TYR A 162 6.81 4.72 -10.87
CA TYR A 162 5.92 5.21 -11.93
C TYR A 162 5.25 6.52 -11.50
N LYS A 163 4.73 7.28 -12.47
CA LYS A 163 3.99 8.51 -12.16
C LYS A 163 2.83 8.21 -11.20
N GLY A 164 2.72 9.01 -10.14
CA GLY A 164 1.68 8.86 -9.10
C GLY A 164 2.05 7.92 -7.95
N TRP A 165 3.22 7.27 -8.01
CA TRP A 165 3.75 6.47 -6.91
C TRP A 165 4.85 7.24 -6.18
N THR A 166 4.85 7.13 -4.85
CA THR A 166 5.86 7.73 -3.98
C THR A 166 6.82 6.65 -3.51
N GLU A 167 8.12 6.85 -3.75
CA GLU A 167 9.16 5.94 -3.27
C GLU A 167 9.13 5.88 -1.74
N GLN A 168 9.01 4.66 -1.19
CA GLN A 168 9.13 4.43 0.25
C GLN A 168 10.58 4.12 0.63
N TYR A 169 11.23 3.23 -0.11
CA TYR A 169 12.67 2.99 -0.10
C TYR A 169 13.08 2.32 -1.42
N LYS A 170 14.38 2.17 -1.63
CA LYS A 170 14.96 1.50 -2.80
C LYS A 170 16.13 0.63 -2.36
N GLY A 171 16.53 -0.30 -3.22
CA GLY A 171 17.58 -1.22 -2.87
C GLY A 171 17.83 -2.28 -3.93
N TYR A 172 18.38 -3.40 -3.49
CA TYR A 172 18.77 -4.52 -4.34
C TYR A 172 17.83 -5.70 -4.14
N LEU A 173 17.56 -6.42 -5.22
CA LEU A 173 16.75 -7.63 -5.16
C LEU A 173 17.61 -8.76 -4.60
N ALA A 174 17.22 -9.30 -3.45
CA ALA A 174 17.90 -10.40 -2.79
C ALA A 174 16.98 -11.61 -2.64
N SER A 175 17.58 -12.79 -2.65
CA SER A 175 16.94 -14.07 -2.34
C SER A 175 18.03 -15.08 -1.95
N SER A 176 17.63 -16.33 -1.79
CA SER A 176 18.50 -17.45 -1.44
C SER A 176 19.51 -17.80 -2.52
N TYR A 177 20.57 -18.50 -2.12
CA TYR A 177 21.59 -19.01 -3.02
C TYR A 177 20.99 -20.04 -3.99
N TYR A 178 21.30 -19.92 -5.28
CA TYR A 178 20.60 -20.63 -6.37
C TYR A 178 20.62 -22.16 -6.28
N SER A 179 21.52 -22.76 -5.49
CA SER A 179 21.61 -24.21 -5.32
C SER A 179 21.00 -24.73 -4.02
N GLN A 180 20.40 -23.86 -3.21
CA GLN A 180 19.65 -24.26 -2.01
C GLN A 180 18.33 -24.93 -2.41
N THR A 181 17.88 -25.92 -1.63
CA THR A 181 16.70 -26.72 -1.98
C THR A 181 15.39 -26.08 -1.50
N ALA A 182 15.44 -25.31 -0.42
CA ALA A 182 14.32 -24.51 0.02
C ALA A 182 14.13 -23.31 -0.93
N GLN A 183 12.89 -23.04 -1.28
CA GLN A 183 12.52 -21.88 -2.09
C GLN A 183 12.25 -20.71 -1.17
N ASN A 184 12.73 -19.52 -1.55
CA ASN A 184 12.44 -18.29 -0.85
C ASN A 184 11.97 -17.22 -1.84
N GLU A 185 11.23 -16.24 -1.32
CA GLU A 185 10.78 -15.10 -2.10
C GLU A 185 11.94 -14.17 -2.50
N TYR A 186 11.64 -13.22 -3.38
CA TYR A 186 12.53 -12.13 -3.70
C TYR A 186 12.12 -10.88 -2.91
N VAL A 187 13.07 -10.31 -2.18
CA VAL A 187 12.84 -9.10 -1.37
C VAL A 187 13.74 -7.96 -1.83
N CYS A 188 13.26 -6.73 -1.68
CA CYS A 188 14.05 -5.53 -1.87
C CYS A 188 14.79 -5.22 -0.56
N VAL A 189 16.11 -5.34 -0.55
CA VAL A 189 16.96 -5.03 0.60
C VAL A 189 17.57 -3.65 0.40
N GLU A 190 17.48 -2.78 1.40
CA GLU A 190 18.00 -1.41 1.41
C GLU A 190 19.42 -1.31 0.81
N GLU A 191 19.68 -0.22 0.07
CA GLU A 191 20.98 -0.04 -0.61
C GLU A 191 22.16 0.15 0.34
N LYS A 192 21.89 0.59 1.58
CA LYS A 192 22.85 0.81 2.67
C LYS A 192 22.51 -0.07 3.87
N ALA A 193 22.13 -1.32 3.60
CA ALA A 193 21.81 -2.29 4.63
C ALA A 193 23.02 -2.62 5.52
#